data_AF-A0A2N3Y382-F1
#
_entry.id   AF-A0A2N3Y382-F1
#
_cell.length_a   1.000
_cell.length_b   1.000
_cell.length_c   1.000
_cell.angle_alpha   90.00
_cell.angle_beta   90.00
_cell.angle_gamma   90.00
#
_symmetry.space_group_name_H-M   'P 1'
#
loop_
_entity.id
_entity.type
_entity.pdbx_description
1 polymer ?
#
loop_
_entity_poly.entity_id
_entity_poly.type
_entity_poly.pdbx_seq_one_letter_code
_entity_poly.pdbx_strand_id
1 'polypeptide(L)'
;MATQAQLRQRRTDHDLIARAAESVRRRARRQQAESAVGRAPIVPYGRYVLVGFLDELALAASRGELPAGVRRVGLELCGELLGETSGDPTQRA
;
A
#
# COMPACT_ATOMS: atom_id res chain seq x y z
N MET A 1 -22.87 -12.40 13.41
CA MET A 1 -21.76 -13.28 12.99
C MET A 1 -21.47 -13.03 11.51
N ALA A 2 -20.20 -12.95 11.12
CA ALA A 2 -19.84 -12.75 9.70
C ALA A 2 -19.98 -14.07 8.92
N THR A 3 -20.43 -13.99 7.67
CA THR A 3 -20.54 -15.14 6.77
C THR A 3 -19.16 -15.60 6.31
N GLN A 4 -19.03 -16.86 5.86
CA GLN A 4 -17.78 -17.35 5.28
C GLN A 4 -17.34 -16.51 4.06
N ALA A 5 -18.29 -16.03 3.26
CA ALA A 5 -18.01 -15.13 2.14
C ALA A 5 -17.40 -13.80 2.60
N GLN A 6 -17.95 -13.21 3.67
CA GLN A 6 -17.41 -11.97 4.25
C GLN A 6 -16.00 -12.16 4.83
N LEU A 7 -15.73 -13.29 5.50
CA LEU A 7 -14.40 -13.60 6.02
C LEU A 7 -13.36 -13.77 4.90
N ARG A 8 -13.74 -14.45 3.81
CA ARG A 8 -12.88 -14.56 2.61
C ARG A 8 -12.59 -13.19 2.00
N GLN A 9 -13.62 -12.35 1.85
CA GLN A 9 -13.44 -11.00 1.31
C GLN A 9 -12.50 -10.16 2.17
N ARG A 10 -12.69 -10.16 3.50
CA ARG A 10 -11.82 -9.42 4.43
C ARG A 10 -10.36 -9.84 4.30
N ARG A 11 -10.11 -11.14 4.14
CA ARG A 11 -8.76 -11.68 3.92
C ARG A 11 -8.19 -11.21 2.58
N THR A 12 -8.96 -11.29 1.51
CA THR A 12 -8.54 -10.80 0.19
C THR A 12 -8.21 -9.31 0.20
N ASP A 13 -9.05 -8.50 0.85
CA ASP A 13 -8.85 -7.05 0.99
C ASP A 13 -7.57 -6.76 1.79
N HIS A 14 -7.40 -7.41 2.95
CA HIS A 14 -6.19 -7.31 3.77
C HIS A 14 -4.92 -7.68 2.97
N ASP A 15 -4.94 -8.80 2.25
CA ASP A 15 -3.77 -9.29 1.50
C ASP A 15 -3.42 -8.36 0.32
N LEU A 16 -4.40 -7.69 -0.28
CA LEU A 16 -4.13 -6.67 -1.30
C LEU A 16 -3.45 -5.44 -0.70
N ILE A 17 -3.98 -4.92 0.42
CA ILE A 17 -3.45 -3.73 1.08
C ILE A 17 -2.04 -3.99 1.62
N ALA A 18 -1.82 -5.14 2.25
CA ALA A 18 -0.51 -5.53 2.77
C ALA A 18 0.55 -5.63 1.66
N ARG A 19 0.18 -6.16 0.48
CA ARG A 19 1.08 -6.19 -0.69
C ARG A 19 1.40 -4.81 -1.22
N ALA A 20 0.41 -3.92 -1.30
CA ALA A 20 0.63 -2.54 -1.72
C ALA A 20 1.59 -1.82 -0.75
N ALA A 21 1.39 -1.97 0.56
CA ALA A 21 2.29 -1.41 1.58
C ALA A 21 3.73 -1.91 1.42
N GLU A 22 3.91 -3.23 1.25
CA GLU A 22 5.23 -3.82 1.03
C GLU A 22 5.88 -3.34 -0.28
N SER A 23 5.11 -3.19 -1.35
CA SER A 23 5.60 -2.64 -2.61
C SER A 23 6.13 -1.21 -2.45
N VAL A 24 5.37 -0.36 -1.74
CA VAL A 24 5.78 1.01 -1.41
C VAL A 24 7.05 1.02 -0.55
N ARG A 25 7.15 0.14 0.46
CA ARG A 25 8.36 -0.01 1.29
C ARG A 25 9.58 -0.37 0.45
N ARG A 26 9.44 -1.33 -0.49
CA ARG A 26 10.55 -1.74 -1.37
C ARG A 26 10.99 -0.63 -2.30
N ARG A 27 10.05 0.09 -2.91
CA ARG A 27 10.35 1.27 -3.74
C ARG A 27 11.09 2.33 -2.95
N ALA A 28 10.64 2.61 -1.72
CA ALA A 28 11.29 3.58 -0.84
C ALA A 28 12.73 3.17 -0.50
N ARG A 29 12.97 1.89 -0.19
CA ARG A 29 14.32 1.36 0.07
C ARG A 29 15.24 1.47 -1.16
N ARG A 30 14.74 1.17 -2.36
CA ARG A 30 15.50 1.34 -3.62
C ARG A 30 15.89 2.80 -3.85
N GLN A 31 14.92 3.71 -3.76
CA GLN A 31 15.17 5.15 -3.93
C GLN A 31 16.15 5.70 -2.88
N GLN A 32 16.14 5.17 -1.65
CA GLN A 32 17.11 5.53 -0.63
C GLN A 32 18.52 5.02 -0.97
N ALA A 33 18.64 3.78 -1.46
CA ALA A 33 19.93 3.22 -1.88
C ALA A 33 20.52 3.94 -3.11
N GLU A 34 19.67 4.43 -4.01
CA GLU A 34 20.06 5.20 -5.20
C GLU A 34 20.40 6.67 -4.89
N SER A 35 19.98 7.19 -3.72
CA SER A 35 20.32 8.53 -3.29
C SER A 35 21.79 8.58 -2.86
N ALA A 36 22.63 9.23 -3.67
CA ALA A 36 24.08 9.31 -3.50
C ALA A 36 24.53 9.55 -2.04
N VAL A 37 25.48 8.72 -1.60
CA VAL A 37 26.15 8.73 -0.30
C VAL A 37 26.58 10.16 0.07
N GLY A 38 26.07 10.68 1.18
CA GLY A 38 26.40 12.01 1.72
C GLY A 38 25.21 12.93 2.00
N ARG A 39 24.01 12.63 1.46
CA ARG A 39 22.77 13.28 1.91
C ARG A 39 22.16 12.46 3.04
N ALA A 40 21.92 13.07 4.20
CA ALA A 40 21.11 12.47 5.25
C ALA A 40 19.83 11.90 4.61
N PRO A 41 19.43 10.66 4.93
CA PRO A 41 18.25 10.03 4.33
C PRO A 41 17.01 10.77 4.82
N ILE A 42 16.69 11.90 4.19
CA ILE A 42 15.38 12.54 4.30
C ILE A 42 14.47 11.68 3.46
N VAL A 43 14.04 10.56 4.02
CA VAL A 43 12.88 9.85 3.50
C VAL A 43 11.73 10.85 3.62
N PRO A 44 11.10 11.28 2.50
CA PRO A 44 10.02 12.25 2.56
C PRO A 44 8.97 11.74 3.55
N TYR A 45 8.62 12.55 4.56
CA TYR A 45 7.68 12.19 5.63
C TYR A 45 6.38 11.58 5.06
N GLY A 46 5.93 12.04 3.89
CA GLY A 46 4.78 11.51 3.16
C GLY A 46 4.87 10.00 2.85
N ARG A 47 6.08 9.42 2.76
CA ARG A 47 6.28 7.98 2.53
C ARG A 47 5.97 7.14 3.77
N TYR A 48 6.34 7.61 4.96
CA TYR A 48 5.96 6.94 6.21
C TYR A 48 4.47 7.11 6.50
N VAL A 49 3.92 8.29 6.17
CA VAL A 49 2.48 8.55 6.28
C VAL A 49 1.68 7.59 5.39
N LEU A 50 2.11 7.39 4.13
CA LEU A 50 1.41 6.49 3.21
C LEU A 50 1.50 5.03 3.66
N VAL A 51 2.67 4.54 4.07
CA VAL A 51 2.82 3.15 4.54
C VAL A 51 2.02 2.92 5.82
N GLY A 52 2.10 3.84 6.80
CA GLY A 52 1.34 3.74 8.04
C GLY A 52 -0.18 3.78 7.78
N PHE A 53 -0.62 4.63 6.84
CA PHE A 53 -2.02 4.65 6.41
C PHE A 53 -2.47 3.30 5.82
N LEU A 54 -1.65 2.67 4.99
CA LEU A 54 -1.97 1.35 4.42
C LEU A 54 -2.00 0.25 5.50
N ASP A 55 -1.10 0.30 6.49
CA ASP A 55 -1.11 -0.66 7.60
C ASP A 55 -2.41 -0.53 8.44
N GLU A 56 -2.84 0.69 8.76
CA GLU A 56 -4.11 0.95 9.46
C GLU A 56 -5.33 0.52 8.62
N LEU A 57 -5.31 0.76 7.31
CA LEU A 57 -6.34 0.27 6.40
C LEU A 57 -6.42 -1.25 6.39
N ALA A 58 -5.30 -1.96 6.38
CA ALA A 58 -5.26 -3.43 6.41
C ALA A 58 -5.86 -3.96 7.72
N LEU A 59 -5.53 -3.34 8.85
CA LEU A 59 -6.10 -3.68 10.15
C LEU A 59 -7.62 -3.48 10.15
N ALA A 60 -8.11 -2.32 9.71
CA ALA A 60 -9.53 -2.03 9.62
C ALA A 60 -10.26 -2.97 8.63
N ALA A 61 -9.61 -3.36 7.53
CA ALA A 61 -10.15 -4.32 6.57
C ALA A 61 -10.35 -5.71 7.19
N SER A 62 -9.35 -6.19 7.95
CA SER A 62 -9.41 -7.49 8.63
C SER A 62 -10.53 -7.57 9.66
N ARG A 63 -10.78 -6.46 10.37
CA ARG A 63 -11.87 -6.34 11.36
C ARG A 63 -13.24 -6.15 10.69
N GLY A 64 -13.25 -5.75 9.42
CA GLY A 64 -14.44 -5.39 8.67
C GLY A 64 -15.09 -4.10 9.18
N GLU A 65 -14.26 -3.19 9.66
CA GLU A 65 -14.65 -1.88 10.18
C GLU A 65 -14.62 -0.81 9.08
N LEU A 66 -14.10 -1.13 7.88
CA LEU A 66 -14.02 -0.19 6.76
C LEU A 66 -15.40 0.13 6.19
N PRO A 67 -15.81 1.42 6.15
CA PRO A 67 -16.97 1.85 5.39
C PRO A 67 -16.84 1.46 3.92
N ALA A 68 -17.95 1.09 3.27
CA ALA A 68 -17.92 0.55 1.90
C ALA A 68 -17.24 1.49 0.89
N GLY A 69 -17.47 2.80 0.99
CA GLY A 69 -16.82 3.80 0.13
C GLY A 69 -15.31 3.87 0.34
N VAL A 70 -14.86 3.87 1.60
CA VAL A 70 -13.43 3.90 1.96
C VAL A 70 -12.75 2.61 1.52
N ARG A 71 -13.39 1.46 1.73
CA ARG A 71 -12.90 0.17 1.25
C ARG A 71 -12.68 0.18 -0.26
N ARG A 72 -13.67 0.64 -1.04
CA ARG A 72 -13.58 0.69 -2.50
C ARG A 72 -12.40 1.56 -2.95
N VAL A 73 -12.34 2.80 -2.48
CA VAL A 73 -11.28 3.75 -2.87
C VAL A 73 -9.91 3.27 -2.40
N GLY A 74 -9.82 2.69 -1.20
CA GLY A 74 -8.58 2.13 -0.67
C GLY A 74 -8.05 0.97 -1.51
N LEU A 75 -8.92 0.07 -1.96
CA LEU A 75 -8.54 -1.05 -2.83
C LEU A 75 -8.13 -0.58 -4.23
N GLU A 76 -8.80 0.43 -4.77
CA GLU A 76 -8.44 1.07 -6.04
C GLU A 76 -7.04 1.68 -5.97
N LEU A 77 -6.76 2.49 -4.93
CA LEU A 77 -5.42 3.05 -4.66
C LEU A 77 -4.36 1.94 -4.51
N CYS A 78 -4.67 0.85 -3.80
CA CYS A 78 -3.75 -0.28 -3.67
C CYS A 78 -3.45 -0.93 -5.03
N GLY A 79 -4.46 -1.04 -5.91
CA GLY A 79 -4.31 -1.53 -7.27
C GLY A 79 -3.39 -0.64 -8.10
N GLU A 80 -3.59 0.69 -8.04
CA GLU A 80 -2.73 1.68 -8.71
C GLU A 80 -1.28 1.59 -8.22
N LEU A 81 -1.07 1.56 -6.89
CA LEU A 81 0.27 1.46 -6.31
C LEU A 81 1.02 0.20 -6.74
N LEU A 82 0.31 -0.93 -6.88
CA LEU A 82 0.88 -2.19 -7.36
C LEU A 82 1.16 -2.13 -8.88
N GLY A 83 0.26 -1.53 -9.65
CA GLY A 83 0.42 -1.30 -11.09
C GLY A 83 1.60 -0.40 -11.41
N GLU A 84 1.77 0.71 -10.68
CA GLU A 84 2.91 1.63 -10.83
C GLU A 84 4.25 0.96 -10.52
N THR A 85 4.30 0.02 -9.57
CA THR A 85 5.54 -0.71 -9.27
C THR A 85 5.90 -1.79 -10.29
N SER A 86 4.95 -2.18 -11.15
CA SER A 86 5.16 -3.13 -12.25
C SER A 86 5.46 -2.42 -13.58
N GLY A 87 5.15 -1.12 -13.65
CA GLY A 87 5.46 -0.25 -14.79
C GLY A 87 6.93 0.12 -14.83
N ASP A 88 7.60 -0.30 -15.90
CA ASP A 88 8.94 0.10 -16.28
C ASP A 88 9.04 1.64 -16.37
N PRO A 89 10.01 2.31 -15.70
CA PRO A 89 10.15 3.77 -15.70
C PRO A 89 10.38 4.37 -17.10
N THR A 90 10.66 3.53 -18.10
CA THR A 90 10.95 3.91 -19.49
C THR A 90 9.73 4.33 -20.31
N GLN A 91 8.50 4.16 -19.81
CA GLN A 91 7.26 4.50 -20.55
C GLN A 91 6.69 5.90 -20.26
N ARG A 92 7.39 6.76 -19.50
CA ARG A 92 7.00 8.17 -19.27
C ARG A 92 8.06 9.16 -19.79
N ALA A 93 8.60 8.91 -20.98
CA ALA A 93 9.45 9.84 -21.72
C ALA A 93 8.80 10.22 -23.05
#